data_AF-A0A968UIB9-F1
#
_entry.id   AF-A0A968UIB9-F1
#
_cell.length_a   1.000
_cell.length_b   1.000
_cell.length_c   1.000
_cell.angle_alpha   90.00
_cell.angle_beta   90.00
_cell.angle_gamma   90.00
#
_symmetry.space_group_name_H-M   'P 1'
#
loop_
_entity.id
_entity.type
_entity.pdbx_description
1 polymer ?
#
loop_
_entity_poly.entity_id
_entity_poly.type
_entity_poly.pdbx_seq_one_letter_code
_entity_poly.pdbx_strand_id
1 'polypeptide(L)'
;MGNWLNEEISGRGGLGPFLRFAVAAIWVGVLTIAYPDPVKAAAQCQTLDSHRVCLESIQRSAKYHWEYRVTVSVDGQKQAQQRYDCRQFMPTSASAEPTAVPTETRIGQWICRLMGYPAKLLQD
;
A
#
# COMPACT_ATOMS: atom_id res chain seq x y z
N MET A 1 -23.44 -52.11 -46.82
CA MET A 1 -22.70 -53.10 -46.01
C MET A 1 -21.38 -52.43 -45.64
N GLY A 2 -21.04 -52.02 -44.42
CA GLY A 2 -21.68 -52.03 -43.11
C GLY A 2 -20.87 -51.04 -42.26
N ASN A 3 -21.54 -50.34 -41.35
CA ASN A 3 -20.97 -49.25 -40.54
C ASN A 3 -19.89 -49.79 -39.59
N TRP A 4 -18.71 -49.18 -39.63
CA TRP A 4 -17.65 -49.39 -38.66
C TRP A 4 -18.03 -48.67 -37.36
N LEU A 5 -18.59 -49.46 -36.44
CA LEU A 5 -18.32 -49.47 -34.99
C LEU A 5 -18.17 -48.07 -34.36
N ASN A 6 -19.27 -47.44 -33.94
CA ASN A 6 -19.68 -47.42 -32.53
C ASN A 6 -18.50 -47.57 -31.56
N GLU A 7 -17.88 -46.44 -31.23
CA GLU A 7 -16.99 -46.30 -30.09
C GLU A 7 -17.85 -46.36 -28.81
N GLU A 8 -17.77 -47.49 -28.11
CA GLU A 8 -18.39 -47.66 -26.79
C GLU A 8 -17.75 -46.70 -25.78
N ILE A 9 -18.40 -45.57 -25.52
CA ILE A 9 -18.18 -44.78 -24.31
C ILE A 9 -18.89 -45.50 -23.15
N SER A 10 -18.37 -46.67 -22.77
CA SER A 10 -18.75 -47.39 -21.55
C SER A 10 -17.50 -47.60 -20.70
N GLY A 11 -17.08 -46.50 -20.07
CA GLY A 11 -15.99 -46.47 -19.11
C GLY A 11 -16.42 -45.80 -17.82
N ARG A 12 -17.47 -46.34 -17.17
CA ARG A 12 -17.93 -45.93 -15.83
C ARG A 12 -16.94 -46.43 -14.77
N GLY A 13 -15.68 -46.04 -14.89
CA GLY A 13 -14.65 -46.28 -13.88
C GLY A 13 -14.82 -45.26 -12.76
N GLY A 14 -15.54 -45.64 -11.70
CA GLY A 14 -15.68 -44.82 -10.50
C GLY A 14 -14.30 -44.42 -9.99
N LEU A 15 -14.01 -43.13 -10.06
CA LEU A 15 -12.82 -42.53 -9.48
C LEU A 15 -12.78 -42.91 -7.99
N GLY A 16 -11.87 -43.81 -7.62
CA GLY A 16 -11.76 -44.30 -6.26
C GLY A 16 -11.57 -43.16 -5.25
N PRO A 17 -11.99 -43.35 -3.98
CA PRO A 17 -11.94 -42.30 -2.96
C PRO A 17 -10.52 -41.70 -2.84
N PHE A 18 -9.48 -42.53 -2.98
CA PHE A 18 -8.07 -42.10 -2.97
C PHE A 18 -7.71 -41.08 -4.05
N LEU A 19 -8.25 -41.20 -5.27
CA LEU A 19 -7.96 -40.23 -6.35
C LEU A 19 -8.70 -38.90 -6.11
N ARG A 20 -9.89 -38.96 -5.51
CA ARG A 20 -10.64 -37.76 -5.09
C ARG A 20 -9.91 -37.00 -3.99
N PHE A 21 -9.34 -37.71 -3.01
CA PHE A 21 -8.51 -37.10 -1.97
C PHE A 21 -7.21 -36.51 -2.53
N ALA A 22 -6.57 -37.18 -3.51
CA ALA A 22 -5.38 -36.65 -4.18
C ALA A 22 -5.68 -35.35 -4.95
N VAL A 23 -6.78 -35.31 -5.71
CA VAL A 23 -7.22 -34.09 -6.42
C VAL A 23 -7.57 -32.98 -5.43
N ALA A 24 -8.28 -33.30 -4.34
CA ALA A 24 -8.58 -32.33 -3.29
C ALA A 24 -7.31 -31.80 -2.62
N ALA A 25 -6.33 -32.65 -2.31
CA ALA A 25 -5.06 -32.24 -1.72
C ALA A 25 -4.23 -31.36 -2.67
N ILE A 26 -4.24 -31.65 -3.97
CA ILE A 26 -3.60 -30.81 -5.00
C ILE A 26 -4.30 -29.44 -5.08
N TRP A 27 -5.63 -29.41 -5.10
CA TRP A 27 -6.38 -28.15 -5.07
C TRP A 27 -6.13 -27.33 -3.80
N VAL A 28 -6.08 -27.97 -2.63
CA VAL A 28 -5.75 -27.31 -1.36
C VAL A 28 -4.31 -26.80 -1.37
N GLY A 29 -3.35 -27.59 -1.89
CA GLY A 29 -1.95 -27.18 -2.00
C GLY A 29 -1.74 -26.02 -2.98
N VAL A 30 -2.49 -25.96 -4.08
CA VAL A 30 -2.45 -24.80 -5.01
C VAL A 30 -3.05 -23.56 -4.34
N LEU A 31 -4.09 -23.72 -3.54
CA LEU A 31 -4.74 -22.60 -2.86
C LEU A 31 -3.83 -21.94 -1.80
N THR A 32 -2.96 -22.69 -1.14
CA THR A 32 -2.06 -22.14 -0.09
C THR A 32 -0.87 -21.37 -0.65
N ILE A 33 -0.38 -21.70 -1.85
CA ILE A 33 0.76 -21.00 -2.49
C ILE A 33 0.35 -19.63 -3.05
N ALA A 34 -0.96 -19.42 -3.26
CA ALA A 34 -1.49 -18.20 -3.87
C ALA A 34 -1.72 -17.04 -2.89
N TYR A 35 -1.42 -17.20 -1.60
CA TYR A 35 -1.50 -16.10 -0.62
C TYR A 35 -0.14 -15.43 -0.49
N PRO A 36 0.12 -14.32 -1.22
CA PRO A 36 1.28 -13.49 -0.90
C PRO A 36 1.14 -13.00 0.55
N ASP A 37 2.20 -13.13 1.33
CA ASP A 37 2.29 -12.49 2.65
C ASP A 37 1.91 -11.02 2.53
N PRO A 38 1.20 -10.45 3.53
CA PRO A 38 0.98 -9.01 3.57
C PRO A 38 2.36 -8.36 3.67
N VAL A 39 2.87 -7.88 2.55
CA VAL A 39 4.09 -7.08 2.46
C VAL A 39 3.93 -5.98 3.51
N LYS A 40 4.74 -6.04 4.57
CA LYS A 40 4.79 -4.97 5.57
C LYS A 40 5.01 -3.69 4.78
N ALA A 41 4.03 -2.78 4.83
CA ALA A 41 4.08 -1.52 4.11
C ALA A 41 5.46 -0.90 4.36
N ALA A 42 6.28 -0.85 3.31
CA ALA A 42 7.65 -0.39 3.44
C ALA A 42 7.60 1.01 4.06
N ALA A 43 8.36 1.23 5.13
CA ALA A 43 8.52 2.56 5.71
C ALA A 43 8.93 3.49 4.56
N GLN A 44 8.08 4.48 4.28
CA GLN A 44 8.31 5.37 3.15
C GLN A 44 9.44 6.31 3.54
N CYS A 45 10.57 6.20 2.85
CA CYS A 45 11.75 7.01 3.12
C CYS A 45 12.02 7.93 1.93
N GLN A 46 12.28 9.21 2.21
CA GLN A 46 12.62 10.21 1.23
C GLN A 46 13.83 11.00 1.70
N THR A 47 14.75 11.33 0.79
CA THR A 47 15.86 12.23 1.10
C THR A 47 15.39 13.67 0.87
N LEU A 48 15.43 14.49 1.91
CA LEU A 48 15.00 15.90 1.96
C LEU A 48 16.14 16.71 2.56
N ASP A 49 16.60 17.79 1.91
CA ASP A 49 17.68 18.65 2.46
C ASP A 49 18.97 17.90 2.81
N SER A 50 19.34 16.86 2.06
CA SER A 50 20.46 15.95 2.37
C SER A 50 20.29 15.10 3.63
N HIS A 51 19.12 15.14 4.27
CA HIS A 51 18.74 14.26 5.38
C HIS A 51 17.81 13.14 4.88
N ARG A 52 18.02 11.91 5.35
CA ARG A 52 17.12 10.79 5.06
C ARG A 52 15.98 10.80 6.06
N VAL A 53 14.78 11.11 5.60
CA VAL A 53 13.56 11.13 6.42
C VAL A 53 12.72 9.89 6.12
N CYS A 54 12.40 9.10 7.14
CA CYS A 54 11.56 7.91 7.02
C CYS A 54 10.29 8.06 7.85
N LEU A 55 9.17 7.62 7.30
CA LEU A 55 7.88 7.60 7.96
C LEU A 55 7.75 6.33 8.81
N GLU A 56 7.78 6.49 10.14
CA GLU A 56 7.69 5.39 11.09
C GLU A 56 6.23 5.05 11.42
N SER A 57 5.42 6.07 11.65
CA SER A 57 4.01 5.91 12.01
C SER A 57 3.21 7.13 11.60
N ILE A 58 1.98 6.89 11.16
CA ILE A 58 1.02 7.93 10.83
C ILE A 58 -0.36 7.56 11.34
N GLN A 59 -0.98 8.50 12.05
CA GLN A 59 -2.32 8.35 12.58
C GLN A 59 -3.16 9.57 12.21
N ARG A 60 -4.27 9.32 11.51
CA ARG A 60 -5.24 10.37 11.17
C ARG A 60 -6.05 10.76 12.40
N SER A 61 -6.29 12.06 12.59
CA SER A 61 -7.20 12.55 13.63
C SER A 61 -8.65 12.20 13.31
N ALA A 62 -9.41 11.73 14.31
CA ALA A 62 -10.84 11.44 14.16
C ALA A 62 -11.69 12.72 14.06
N LYS A 63 -11.21 13.84 14.62
CA LYS A 63 -11.94 15.11 14.66
C LYS A 63 -11.70 15.98 13.42
N TYR A 64 -10.48 15.94 12.89
CA TYR A 64 -10.04 16.80 11.80
C TYR A 64 -9.35 15.97 10.71
N HIS A 65 -9.98 15.85 9.55
CA HIS A 65 -9.50 14.98 8.49
C HIS A 65 -8.18 15.42 7.85
N TRP A 66 -7.81 16.69 8.03
CA TRP A 66 -6.56 17.33 7.58
C TRP A 66 -5.42 17.22 8.58
N GLU A 67 -5.68 16.72 9.78
CA GLU A 67 -4.68 16.64 10.85
C GLU A 67 -4.14 15.22 10.99
N TYR A 68 -2.82 15.11 10.90
CA TYR A 68 -2.10 13.86 11.00
C TYR A 68 -1.12 13.93 12.16
N ARG A 69 -1.10 12.87 12.98
CA ARG A 69 -0.07 12.64 13.98
C ARG A 69 0.97 11.73 13.37
N VAL A 70 2.19 12.22 13.26
CA VAL A 70 3.22 11.56 12.49
C VAL A 70 4.48 11.43 13.32
N THR A 71 5.08 10.26 13.22
CA THR A 71 6.40 9.98 13.77
C THR A 71 7.33 9.72 12.60
N VAL A 72 8.38 10.53 12.49
CA VAL A 72 9.41 10.39 11.46
C VAL A 72 10.74 10.02 12.10
N SER A 73 11.60 9.34 11.37
CA SER A 73 13.01 9.22 11.71
C SER A 73 13.85 10.02 10.72
N VAL A 74 14.77 10.84 11.23
CA VAL A 74 15.70 11.67 10.43
C VAL A 74 17.09 11.10 10.63
N ASP A 75 17.73 10.64 9.55
CA ASP A 75 19.02 9.94 9.56
C ASP A 75 19.07 8.77 10.56
N GLY A 76 17.93 8.06 10.70
CA GLY A 76 17.77 6.95 11.63
C GLY A 76 17.44 7.35 13.08
N GLN A 77 17.41 8.65 13.39
CA GLN A 77 17.00 9.15 14.71
C GLN A 77 15.49 9.42 14.75
N LYS A 78 14.77 8.60 15.51
CA LYS A 78 13.32 8.71 15.69
C LYS A 78 12.97 10.01 16.42
N GLN A 79 12.17 10.84 15.77
CA GLN A 79 11.67 12.09 16.33
C GLN A 79 10.44 11.86 17.21
N ALA A 80 10.14 12.84 18.06
CA ALA A 80 8.89 12.86 18.80
C ALA A 80 7.70 12.95 17.82
N GLN A 81 6.55 12.40 18.22
CA GLN A 81 5.34 12.46 17.42
C GLN A 81 4.89 13.92 17.27
N GLN A 82 4.80 14.40 16.04
CA GLN A 82 4.36 15.76 15.73
C GLN A 82 2.99 15.77 15.04
N ARG A 83 2.28 16.89 15.15
CA ARG A 83 1.00 17.12 14.48
C ARG A 83 1.25 17.94 13.23
N TYR A 84 0.87 17.39 12.08
CA TYR A 84 0.91 18.07 10.79
C TYR A 84 -0.52 18.44 10.37
N ASP A 85 -0.78 19.74 10.17
CA ASP A 85 -2.01 20.25 9.55
C ASP A 85 -1.76 20.47 8.06
N CYS A 86 -2.29 19.58 7.22
CA CYS A 86 -2.04 19.61 5.78
C CYS A 86 -2.62 20.83 5.05
N ARG A 87 -3.43 21.67 5.71
CA ARG A 87 -3.87 22.95 5.15
C ARG A 87 -2.77 24.01 5.16
N GLN A 88 -1.83 23.92 6.09
CA GLN A 88 -0.76 24.91 6.26
C GLN A 88 0.46 24.62 5.37
N PHE A 89 0.68 23.34 5.04
CA PHE A 89 1.85 22.91 4.30
C PHE A 89 1.66 22.91 2.78
N MET A 90 0.44 23.11 2.29
CA MET A 90 0.20 23.17 0.85
C MET A 90 0.50 24.58 0.31
N PRO A 91 1.28 24.69 -0.77
CA PRO A 91 1.58 26.00 -1.36
C PRO A 91 0.30 26.60 -1.94
N THR A 92 -0.13 27.75 -1.40
CA THR A 92 -1.18 28.58 -1.98
C THR A 92 -0.63 29.15 -3.30
N SER A 93 -0.97 28.50 -4.42
CA SER A 93 -0.80 28.98 -5.80
C SER A 93 0.55 29.60 -6.19
N ALA A 94 1.35 28.85 -6.96
CA ALA A 94 2.23 29.33 -8.04
C ALA A 94 3.26 30.47 -7.81
N SER A 95 3.40 31.04 -6.61
CA SER A 95 4.18 32.25 -6.37
C SER A 95 4.97 32.20 -5.07
N ALA A 96 5.70 31.10 -4.86
CA ALA A 96 6.83 31.13 -3.93
C ALA A 96 8.08 30.96 -4.77
N GLU A 97 8.81 32.06 -4.96
CA GLU A 97 10.24 32.04 -5.29
C GLU A 97 10.97 30.98 -4.45
N PRO A 98 12.14 30.49 -4.91
CA PRO A 98 12.99 29.57 -4.17
C PRO A 98 13.64 30.26 -2.95
N THR A 99 12.85 30.94 -2.13
CA THR A 99 13.25 31.40 -0.81
C THR A 99 13.32 30.17 0.08
N ALA A 100 14.46 30.00 0.75
CA ALA A 100 14.79 28.87 1.62
C ALA A 100 13.59 28.42 2.48
N VAL A 101 12.86 27.40 2.01
CA VAL A 101 11.75 26.80 2.73
C VAL A 101 12.34 25.98 3.88
N PRO A 102 11.91 26.17 5.13
CA PRO A 102 12.45 25.40 6.25
C PRO A 102 12.19 23.90 6.05
N THR A 103 13.15 23.07 6.46
CA THR A 103 13.13 21.60 6.29
C THR A 103 11.84 20.98 6.84
N GLU A 104 11.31 21.51 7.96
CA GLU A 104 10.05 21.06 8.56
C GLU A 104 8.86 21.21 7.59
N THR A 105 8.80 22.32 6.85
CA THR A 105 7.76 22.57 5.84
C THR A 105 7.88 21.61 4.66
N ARG A 106 9.11 21.25 4.25
CA ARG A 106 9.34 20.24 3.20
C ARG A 106 8.92 18.84 3.62
N ILE A 107 9.21 18.45 4.87
CA ILE A 107 8.75 17.19 5.45
C ILE A 107 7.21 17.17 5.49
N GLY A 108 6.57 18.23 5.98
CA GLY A 108 5.11 18.36 5.99
C GLY A 108 4.49 18.26 4.60
N GLN A 109 5.04 18.95 3.60
CA GLN A 109 4.60 18.87 2.20
C GLN A 109 4.70 17.46 1.61
N TRP A 110 5.78 16.74 1.93
CA TRP A 110 5.96 15.37 1.47
C TRP A 110 4.94 14.43 2.12
N ILE A 111 4.76 14.50 3.44
CA ILE A 111 3.76 13.72 4.19
C ILE A 111 2.34 13.99 3.65
N CYS A 112 1.97 15.26 3.46
CA CYS A 112 0.61 15.60 3.02
C CYS A 112 0.32 15.11 1.59
N ARG A 113 1.29 15.19 0.68
CA ARG A 113 1.16 14.61 -0.67
C ARG A 113 1.05 13.09 -0.63
N LEU A 114 1.84 12.45 0.24
CA LEU A 114 1.83 11.01 0.42
C LEU A 114 0.47 10.50 0.94
N MET A 115 -0.19 11.26 1.81
CA MET A 115 -1.54 10.97 2.30
C MET A 115 -2.65 11.30 1.28
N GLY A 116 -2.28 11.70 0.06
CA GLY A 116 -3.22 12.03 -1.00
C GLY A 116 -4.02 13.29 -0.73
N TYR A 117 -3.52 14.20 0.13
CA TYR A 117 -4.17 15.50 0.35
C TYR A 117 -4.02 16.32 -0.93
N PRO A 118 -5.12 16.59 -1.68
CA PRO A 118 -5.02 17.28 -2.95
C PRO A 118 -4.66 18.75 -2.71
N ALA A 119 -3.67 19.26 -3.45
CA ALA A 119 -3.34 20.69 -3.47
C ALA A 119 -4.51 21.59 -3.91
N LYS A 120 -5.58 21.00 -4.46
CA LYS A 120 -6.81 21.68 -4.89
C LYS A 120 -7.76 22.07 -3.77
N LEU A 121 -7.64 21.54 -2.55
CA LEU A 121 -8.54 21.86 -1.43
C LEU A 121 -8.32 23.25 -0.79
N LEU A 122 -7.58 24.15 -1.44
CA LEU A 122 -7.28 25.51 -0.97
C LEU A 122 -7.97 26.61 -1.78
N GLN A 123 -9.04 26.26 -2.51
CA GLN A 123 -9.78 27.21 -3.35
C GLN A 123 -11.23 27.46 -2.87
N ASP A 124 -11.57 27.01 -1.65
CA ASP A 124 -12.86 27.30 -1.00
C ASP A 124 -12.69 28.21 0.22
#